data_AF-A0A940JFD9-F1
#
_entry.id   AF-A0A940JFD9-F1
#
_cell.length_a   1.000
_cell.length_b   1.000
_cell.length_c   1.000
_cell.angle_alpha   90.00
_cell.angle_beta   90.00
_cell.angle_gamma   90.00
#
_symmetry.space_group_name_H-M   'P 1'
#
loop_
_entity.id
_entity.type
_entity.pdbx_description
1 polymer ?
#
loop_
_entity_poly.entity_id
_entity_poly.type
_entity_poly.pdbx_seq_one_letter_code
_entity_poly.pdbx_strand_id
1 'polypeptide(L)'
;GYVARFGMSTPLNGKVEIAGPERFKMYEIVDRYLQHSNDSRKVIPNGRPEYFGGEITHSALVPAGQDVQLGAINFEKWLTYQLQNA
;
A
#
# COMPACT_ATOMS: atom_id res chain seq x y z
N GLY A 1 -11.28 7.73 -11.47
CA GLY A 1 -10.25 7.39 -10.45
C GLY A 1 -9.56 8.66 -9.96
N TYR A 2 -8.83 8.59 -8.84
CA TYR A 2 -8.21 9.76 -8.21
C TYR A 2 -7.31 10.56 -9.16
N VAL A 3 -6.49 9.89 -9.97
CA VAL A 3 -5.57 10.53 -10.93
C VAL A 3 -6.32 11.42 -11.93
N ALA A 4 -7.35 10.89 -12.59
CA ALA A 4 -8.14 11.66 -13.56
C ALA A 4 -8.83 12.87 -12.91
N ARG A 5 -9.41 12.68 -11.71
CA ARG A 5 -10.04 13.78 -10.96
C ARG A 5 -9.05 14.91 -10.67
N PHE A 6 -7.87 14.58 -10.15
CA PHE A 6 -6.86 15.58 -9.81
C PHE A 6 -6.22 16.23 -11.03
N GLY A 7 -6.00 15.47 -12.11
CA GLY A 7 -5.50 16.01 -13.37
C GLY A 7 -6.44 17.02 -14.03
N MET A 8 -7.75 16.95 -13.76
CA MET A 8 -8.76 17.89 -14.26
C MET A 8 -9.09 19.03 -13.28
N SER A 9 -8.54 19.01 -12.06
CA SER A 9 -8.80 20.03 -11.04
C SER A 9 -7.88 21.25 -11.21
N THR A 10 -8.18 22.35 -10.51
CA THR A 10 -7.25 23.49 -10.47
C THR A 10 -5.91 23.09 -9.84
N PRO A 11 -4.76 23.58 -10.37
CA PRO A 11 -3.46 23.24 -9.81
C PRO A 11 -3.37 23.56 -8.32
N LEU A 12 -2.99 22.57 -7.52
CA LEU A 12 -2.92 22.71 -6.05
C LEU A 12 -1.63 23.40 -5.57
N ASN A 13 -0.56 23.40 -6.39
CA ASN A 13 0.79 23.78 -5.96
C ASN A 13 1.21 23.08 -4.64
N GLY A 14 0.82 21.81 -4.51
CA GLY A 14 1.00 21.02 -3.30
C GLY A 14 0.94 19.54 -3.60
N LYS A 15 0.75 18.73 -2.55
CA LYS A 15 0.68 17.28 -2.64
C LYS A 15 -0.73 16.80 -2.29
N VAL A 16 -1.16 15.75 -2.97
CA VAL A 16 -2.37 14.99 -2.64
C VAL A 16 -1.94 13.57 -2.31
N GLU A 17 -2.37 13.08 -1.16
CA GLU A 17 -2.07 11.72 -0.73
C GLU A 17 -3.29 10.82 -1.00
N ILE A 18 -3.06 9.66 -1.60
CA ILE A 18 -4.09 8.66 -1.90
C ILE A 18 -3.63 7.32 -1.33
N ALA A 19 -4.52 6.58 -0.68
CA ALA A 19 -4.23 5.24 -0.16
C ALA A 19 -5.41 4.29 -0.33
N GLY A 20 -5.17 2.99 -0.14
CA GLY A 20 -6.25 2.04 0.12
C GLY A 20 -6.92 2.29 1.48
N PRO A 21 -8.01 1.58 1.78
CA PRO A 21 -8.76 1.78 3.03
C PRO A 21 -7.99 1.35 4.28
N GLU A 22 -6.90 0.59 4.12
CA GLU A 22 -6.13 0.00 5.20
C GLU A 22 -4.63 0.23 5.02
N ARG A 23 -3.92 0.23 6.14
CA ARG A 23 -2.47 0.37 6.21
C ARG A 23 -1.87 -0.88 6.81
N PHE A 24 -0.77 -1.34 6.21
CA PHE A 24 -0.07 -2.56 6.62
C PHE A 24 1.42 -2.31 6.70
N LYS A 25 2.12 -3.19 7.41
CA LYS A 25 3.55 -3.37 7.24
C LYS A 25 3.80 -4.20 5.98
N MET A 26 4.88 -3.93 5.28
CA MET A 26 5.18 -4.59 3.99
C MET A 26 5.18 -6.13 4.12
N TYR A 27 5.75 -6.67 5.20
CA TYR A 27 5.81 -8.12 5.41
C TYR A 27 4.43 -8.76 5.61
N GLU A 28 3.43 -8.02 6.11
CA GLU A 28 2.06 -8.54 6.28
C GLU A 28 1.37 -8.69 4.92
N ILE A 29 1.63 -7.77 3.99
CA ILE A 29 1.14 -7.85 2.60
C ILE A 29 1.72 -9.07 1.89
N VAL A 30 3.04 -9.29 2.04
CA VAL A 30 3.72 -10.45 1.43
C VAL A 30 3.21 -11.76 2.01
N ASP A 31 3.04 -11.84 3.34
CA ASP A 31 2.52 -13.04 4.02
C ASP A 31 1.11 -13.39 3.54
N ARG A 32 0.21 -12.40 3.49
CA ARG A 32 -1.16 -12.58 2.96
C ARG A 32 -1.17 -13.01 1.49
N TYR A 33 -0.29 -12.45 0.66
CA TYR A 33 -0.17 -12.85 -0.74
C TYR A 33 0.22 -14.33 -0.87
N LEU A 34 1.27 -14.76 -0.16
CA LEU A 34 1.73 -16.15 -0.20
C LEU A 34 0.66 -17.13 0.28
N GLN A 35 -0.02 -16.81 1.38
CA GLN A 35 -1.13 -17.61 1.89
C GLN A 35 -2.26 -17.73 0.84
N HIS A 36 -2.64 -16.61 0.22
CA HIS A 36 -3.68 -16.62 -0.80
C HIS A 36 -3.28 -17.41 -2.06
N SER A 37 -2.00 -17.40 -2.43
CA SER A 37 -1.47 -18.16 -3.58
C SER A 37 -1.13 -19.62 -3.26
N ASN A 38 -1.48 -20.14 -2.07
CA ASN A 38 -1.10 -21.48 -1.58
C ASN A 38 0.41 -21.74 -1.60
N ASP A 39 1.21 -20.70 -1.36
CA ASP A 39 2.66 -20.82 -1.22
C ASP A 39 3.05 -21.08 0.24
N SER A 40 3.82 -22.13 0.48
CA SER A 40 4.16 -22.61 1.83
C SER A 40 5.35 -21.89 2.47
N ARG A 41 6.01 -20.98 1.74
CA ARG A 41 7.14 -20.20 2.28
C ARG A 41 6.67 -19.31 3.41
N LYS A 42 7.47 -19.23 4.48
CA LYS A 42 7.22 -18.38 5.64
C LYS A 42 7.87 -17.02 5.47
N VAL A 43 7.13 -15.94 5.73
CA VAL A 43 7.69 -14.60 5.78
C VAL A 43 8.30 -14.34 7.17
N ILE A 44 9.57 -13.97 7.20
CA ILE A 44 10.29 -13.64 8.44
C ILE A 44 10.81 -12.20 8.32
N PRO A 45 10.23 -11.22 9.04
CA PRO A 45 10.76 -9.87 9.05
C PRO A 45 12.09 -9.82 9.80
N ASN A 46 13.05 -9.03 9.31
CA ASN A 46 14.35 -8.84 9.95
C ASN A 46 14.29 -7.96 11.22
N GLY A 47 13.15 -7.32 11.50
CA GLY A 47 12.95 -6.42 12.64
C GLY A 47 13.65 -5.07 12.55
N ARG A 48 14.31 -4.74 11.43
CA ARG A 48 15.05 -3.49 11.25
C ARG A 48 14.34 -2.59 10.23
N PRO A 49 14.17 -1.29 10.50
CA PRO A 49 13.47 -0.38 9.60
C PRO A 49 14.40 0.20 8.52
N GLU A 50 15.25 -0.65 7.95
CA GLU A 50 16.22 -0.27 6.93
C GLU A 50 15.52 -0.13 5.58
N TYR A 51 15.74 0.98 4.89
CA TYR A 51 15.22 1.25 3.55
C TYR A 51 16.29 1.99 2.74
N PHE A 52 16.71 1.37 1.63
CA PHE A 52 17.80 1.88 0.77
C PHE A 52 19.06 2.32 1.53
N GLY A 53 19.51 1.50 2.49
CA GLY A 53 20.74 1.73 3.25
C GLY A 53 20.63 2.75 4.40
N GLY A 54 19.46 3.35 4.62
CA GLY A 54 19.18 4.21 5.78
C GLY A 54 18.08 3.66 6.67
N GLU A 55 17.92 4.22 7.87
CA GLU A 55 16.81 3.91 8.76
C GLU A 55 15.66 4.91 8.55
N ILE A 56 14.43 4.41 8.51
CA ILE A 56 13.23 5.23 8.36
C ILE A 56 12.20 4.92 9.44
N THR A 57 11.26 5.83 9.70
CA THR A 57 10.13 5.51 10.57
C THR A 57 9.17 4.55 9.87
N HIS A 58 8.40 3.79 10.64
CA HIS A 58 7.37 2.87 10.11
C HIS A 58 6.26 3.57 9.29
N SER A 59 6.21 4.90 9.30
CA SER A 59 5.27 5.73 8.53
C SER A 59 5.88 6.47 7.36
N ALA A 60 7.19 6.35 7.11
CA ALA A 60 7.86 7.20 6.12
C ALA A 60 7.42 6.94 4.67
N LEU A 61 6.89 5.75 4.35
CA LEU A 61 6.55 5.32 2.99
C LEU A 61 5.05 5.19 2.75
N VAL A 62 4.24 5.75 3.64
CA VAL A 62 2.79 5.70 3.57
C VAL A 62 2.24 7.06 3.96
N PRO A 63 1.06 7.45 3.45
CA PRO A 63 0.45 8.70 3.85
C PRO A 63 0.31 8.80 5.38
N ALA A 64 0.86 9.87 5.94
CA ALA A 64 0.85 10.14 7.39
C ALA A 64 0.02 11.40 7.76
N GLY A 65 -0.52 12.10 6.76
CA GLY A 65 -1.34 13.30 6.95
C GLY A 65 -2.80 12.99 7.30
N GLN A 66 -3.55 14.02 7.69
CA GLN A 66 -4.98 13.90 7.99
C GLN A 66 -5.85 13.94 6.72
N ASP A 67 -5.34 14.50 5.61
CA ASP A 67 -6.07 14.71 4.36
C ASP A 67 -5.79 13.63 3.29
N VAL A 68 -5.85 12.36 3.69
CA VAL A 68 -5.61 11.23 2.78
C VAL A 68 -6.92 10.83 2.10
N GLN A 69 -6.89 10.71 0.78
CA GLN A 69 -8.01 10.19 0.02
C GLN A 69 -7.98 8.66 0.03
N LEU A 70 -8.93 8.03 0.75
CA LEU A 70 -9.00 6.58 0.89
C LEU A 70 -9.89 5.96 -0.18
N GLY A 71 -9.32 5.02 -0.94
CA GLY A 71 -10.04 4.15 -1.87
C GLY A 71 -10.86 3.08 -1.16
N ALA A 72 -11.82 2.50 -1.87
CA ALA A 72 -12.73 1.47 -1.33
C ALA A 72 -12.27 0.02 -1.57
N ILE A 73 -11.17 -0.18 -2.31
CA ILE A 73 -10.66 -1.52 -2.62
C ILE A 73 -9.60 -1.88 -1.58
N ASN A 74 -9.92 -2.84 -0.70
CA ASN A 74 -8.94 -3.40 0.22
C ASN A 74 -8.03 -4.44 -0.47
N PHE A 75 -7.01 -4.89 0.26
CA PHE A 75 -5.98 -5.77 -0.29
C PHE A 75 -6.56 -7.12 -0.76
N GLU A 76 -7.46 -7.71 0.00
CA GLU A 76 -8.08 -9.02 -0.27
C GLU A 76 -9.01 -8.97 -1.49
N LYS A 77 -9.78 -7.88 -1.63
CA LYS A 77 -10.61 -7.66 -2.82
C LYS A 77 -9.75 -7.45 -4.05
N TRP A 78 -8.65 -6.70 -3.94
CA TRP A 78 -7.70 -6.53 -5.03
C TRP A 78 -7.05 -7.87 -5.44
N LEU A 79 -6.59 -8.67 -4.47
CA LEU A 79 -5.99 -9.99 -4.71
C LEU A 79 -6.93 -10.91 -5.49
N THR A 80 -8.19 -10.96 -5.09
CA THR A 80 -9.23 -11.76 -5.77
C THR A 80 -9.33 -11.37 -7.25
N TYR A 81 -9.26 -10.07 -7.58
CA TYR A 81 -9.28 -9.64 -8.98
C TYR A 81 -7.98 -9.91 -9.73
N GLN A 82 -6.82 -9.81 -9.09
CA GLN A 82 -5.55 -10.03 -9.79
C GLN A 82 -5.35 -11.50 -10.17
N LEU A 83 -5.67 -12.42 -9.26
CA LEU A 83 -5.46 -13.85 -9.48
C LEU A 83 -6.52 -14.49 -10.39
N GLN A 84 -7.65 -13.82 -10.61
CA GLN A 84 -8.60 -14.20 -11.66
C GLN A 84 -8.05 -13.92 -13.07
N ASN A 85 -7.05 -13.04 -13.19
CA ASN A 85 -6.47 -12.59 -14.46
C ASN A 85 -5.00 -13.05 -14.63
N ALA A 86 -4.49 -13.88 -13.72
CA ALA A 86 -3.15 -14.45 -13.73
C ALA A 86 -3.20 -15.91 -14.20
#